data_AF-A0A382LEW5-F1
#
_entry.id   AF-A0A382LEW5-F1
#
_cell.length_a   1.000
_cell.length_b   1.000
_cell.length_c   1.000
_cell.angle_alpha   90.00
_cell.angle_beta   90.00
_cell.angle_gamma   90.00
#
_symmetry.space_group_name_H-M   'P 1'
#
loop_
_entity.id
_entity.type
_entity.pdbx_description
1 polymer ?
#
loop_
_entity_poly.entity_id
_entity_poly.type
_entity_poly.pdbx_seq_one_letter_code
_entity_poly.pdbx_strand_id
1 'polypeptide(L)' 'MFGKLGILISILVLVLLFYIVISLGAGAFSKDKLKPETKKYLKSVNILLIIISVVGTILVLFL' A
#
# COMPACT_ATOMS: atom_id res chain seq x y z
N MET A 1 13.35 -20.76 -5.05
CA MET A 1 13.64 -19.36 -4.67
C MET A 1 12.94 -18.47 -5.68
N PHE A 2 12.10 -17.52 -5.25
CA PHE A 2 11.49 -16.58 -6.19
C PHE A 2 12.60 -15.78 -6.88
N GLY A 3 12.59 -15.74 -8.22
CA GLY A 3 13.47 -14.85 -8.96
C GLY A 3 13.08 -13.38 -8.75
N LYS A 4 13.89 -12.44 -9.23
CA LYS A 4 13.64 -10.98 -9.09
C LYS A 4 12.20 -10.58 -9.43
N LEU A 5 11.66 -11.11 -10.54
CA LEU A 5 10.26 -10.88 -10.93
C LEU A 5 9.24 -11.42 -9.91
N GLY A 6 9.49 -12.60 -9.33
CA GLY A 6 8.62 -13.16 -8.30
C GLY A 6 8.60 -12.34 -7.02
N ILE A 7 9.76 -11.78 -6.64
CA ILE A 7 9.89 -10.88 -5.48
C ILE A 7 9.13 -9.57 -5.76
N LEU A 8 9.31 -8.97 -6.94
CA LEU A 8 8.58 -7.76 -7.36
C LEU A 8 7.06 -7.96 -7.30
N ILE A 9 6.56 -9.06 -7.89
CA ILE A 9 5.13 -9.38 -7.88
C ILE A 9 4.63 -9.55 -6.44
N SER A 10 5.39 -10.24 -5.60
CA SER A 10 5.02 -10.45 -4.19
C SER A 10 4.92 -9.12 -3.43
N ILE A 11 5.88 -8.21 -3.62
CA ILE A 11 5.85 -6.88 -2.99
C ILE A 11 4.63 -6.10 -3.46
N LEU A 12 4.38 -6.05 -4.77
CA LEU A 12 3.24 -5.31 -5.32
C LEU A 12 1.90 -5.87 -4.82
N VAL A 13 1.74 -7.19 -4.82
CA VAL A 13 0.54 -7.86 -4.27
C VAL A 13 0.38 -7.53 -2.79
N LEU A 14 1.46 -7.56 -2.00
CA LEU A 14 1.40 -7.27 -0.58
C LEU A 14 1.01 -5.81 -0.30
N VAL A 15 1.60 -4.85 -1.02
CA VAL A 15 1.24 -3.43 -0.92
C VAL A 15 -0.24 -3.21 -1.27
N LEU A 16 -0.73 -3.90 -2.30
CA LEU A 16 -2.12 -3.81 -2.75
C LEU A 16 -3.08 -4.42 -1.70
N LEU A 17 -2.71 -5.55 -1.10
CA LEU A 17 -3.47 -6.14 0.01
C LEU A 17 -3.51 -5.21 1.23
N PHE A 18 -2.38 -4.61 1.63
CA PHE A 18 -2.36 -3.62 2.69
C PHE A 18 -3.27 -2.43 2.39
N TYR A 19 -3.22 -1.91 1.16
CA TYR A 19 -4.09 -0.83 0.73
C TYR A 19 -5.58 -1.20 0.90
N ILE A 20 -5.98 -2.39 0.45
CA ILE A 20 -7.37 -2.87 0.55
C ILE A 20 -7.78 -2.99 2.03
N VAL A 21 -6.98 -3.69 2.85
CA VAL A 21 -7.32 -3.96 4.26
C VAL A 21 -7.43 -2.66 5.05
N ILE A 22 -6.50 -1.72 4.85
CA ILE A 22 -6.49 -0.43 5.55
C ILE A 22 -7.67 0.43 5.10
N SER A 23 -7.95 0.47 3.79
CA SER A 23 -9.07 1.25 3.25
C SER A 23 -10.42 0.70 3.72
N LEU A 24 -10.57 -0.63 3.77
CA LEU A 24 -11.76 -1.29 4.31
C LEU A 24 -11.90 -1.05 5.81
N GLY A 25 -10.83 -1.27 6.59
CA GLY A 25 -10.83 -1.09 8.05
C GLY A 25 -11.09 0.34 8.49
N ALA A 26 -10.69 1.33 7.70
CA ALA A 26 -10.96 2.74 7.96
C ALA A 26 -12.38 3.18 7.54
N GLY A 27 -13.18 2.30 6.91
CA GLY A 27 -14.49 2.66 6.41
C GLY A 27 -14.44 3.63 5.22
N ALA A 28 -13.40 3.54 4.36
CA ALA A 28 -13.26 4.42 3.19
C ALA A 28 -14.44 4.32 2.20
N PHE A 29 -15.20 3.22 2.25
CA PHE A 29 -16.38 2.95 1.43
C PHE A 29 -17.71 3.14 2.18
N SER A 30 -17.68 3.56 3.45
CA SER A 30 -18.88 3.80 4.24
C SER A 30 -19.56 5.09 3.80
N LYS A 31 -20.90 5.10 3.77
CA LYS A 31 -21.73 6.27 3.37
C LYS A 31 -21.68 7.42 4.39
N ASP A 32 -21.19 7.15 5.59
CA ASP A 32 -20.95 8.16 6.63
C ASP A 32 -19.72 9.00 6.31
N LYS A 33 -19.77 10.29 6.65
CA LYS A 33 -18.66 11.20 6.46
C LYS A 33 -17.48 10.74 7.32
N LEU A 34 -16.44 10.20 6.68
CA LEU A 34 -15.14 9.91 7.31
C LEU A 34 -14.68 11.11 8.14
N LYS A 35 -14.30 10.86 9.40
CA LYS A 35 -13.70 11.89 10.24
C LYS A 35 -12.51 12.52 9.51
N PRO A 36 -12.32 13.85 9.58
CA PRO A 36 -11.23 14.54 8.89
C PRO A 36 -9.84 13.99 9.28
N GLU A 37 -9.70 13.51 10.52
CA GLU A 37 -8.50 12.84 11.02
C GLU A 37 -8.22 11.52 10.29
N THR A 38 -9.23 10.65 10.16
CA THR A 38 -9.13 9.38 9.40
C THR A 38 -8.80 9.63 7.94
N LYS A 39 -9.36 10.67 7.33
CA LYS A 39 -9.03 11.06 5.95
C LYS A 39 -7.57 11.49 5.80
N LYS A 40 -7.04 12.27 6.75
CA LYS A 40 -5.61 12.65 6.79
C LYS A 40 -4.71 11.43 6.98
N TYR A 41 -5.08 10.54 7.91
CA TYR A 41 -4.38 9.27 8.13
C TYR A 41 -4.31 8.43 6.86
N LEU A 42 -5.44 8.18 6.19
CA LEU A 42 -5.48 7.40 4.95
C LEU A 42 -4.63 8.02 3.84
N LYS A 43 -4.61 9.36 3.73
CA LYS A 43 -3.74 10.05 2.79
C LYS A 43 -2.27 9.80 3.10
N SER A 44 -1.85 9.93 4.35
CA SER A 44 -0.47 9.67 4.77
C SER A 44 -0.05 8.22 4.54
N VAL A 45 -0.94 7.27 4.85
CA VAL A 45 -0.67 5.85 4.65
C VAL A 45 -0.57 5.50 3.17
N ASN A 46 -1.44 6.04 2.30
CA ASN A 46 -1.33 5.83 0.86
C ASN A 46 0.01 6.32 0.31
N ILE A 47 0.48 7.49 0.76
CA ILE A 47 1.79 8.01 0.36
C ILE A 47 2.90 7.05 0.81
N LEU A 48 2.81 6.52 2.04
CA LEU A 48 3.76 5.55 2.56
C LEU A 48 3.79 4.25 1.73
N LEU A 49 2.62 3.72 1.36
CA LEU A 49 2.51 2.52 0.52
C LEU A 49 3.13 2.73 -0.86
N ILE A 50 2.96 3.92 -1.46
CA ILE A 50 3.60 4.29 -2.72
C ILE A 50 5.12 4.30 -2.56
N ILE A 51 5.65 4.93 -1.50
CA ILE A 51 7.09 4.99 -1.23
C ILE A 51 7.66 3.58 -1.08
N ILE A 52 7.01 2.70 -0.30
CA ILE A 52 7.45 1.32 -0.11
C ILE A 52 7.49 0.58 -1.46
N SER A 53 6.47 0.75 -2.29
CA SER A 53 6.41 0.12 -3.62
C SER A 53 7.56 0.59 -4.53
N VAL A 54 7.84 1.90 -4.55
CA VAL A 54 8.93 2.48 -5.34
C VAL A 54 10.30 2.00 -4.85
N VAL A 55 10.56 2.13 -3.55
CA VAL A 55 11.84 1.71 -2.94
C VAL A 55 12.04 0.21 -3.11
N GLY A 56 11.02 -0.61 -2.85
CA GLY A 56 11.08 -2.06 -3.06
C GLY A 56 11.37 -2.42 -4.51
N THR A 57 10.74 -1.72 -5.47
CA THR A 57 11.00 -1.94 -6.90
C THR A 57 12.44 -1.61 -7.27
N ILE A 58 12.94 -0.45 -6.83
CA ILE A 58 14.33 -0.04 -7.05
C ILE A 58 15.27 -1.10 -6.48
N LEU A 59 15.11 -1.47 -5.21
CA LEU A 59 15.99 -2.45 -4.56
C LEU A 59 16.05 -3.79 -5.32
N VAL A 60 14.92 -4.32 -5.79
CA VAL A 60 14.92 -5.60 -6.51
C VAL A 60 15.53 -5.51 -7.91
N LEU A 61 15.48 -4.34 -8.56
CA LEU A 61 16.14 -4.13 -9.85
C LEU A 61 17.67 -4.03 -9.71
N PHE A 62 18.17 -3.44 -8.62
CA PHE A 62 19.60 -3.20 -8.39
C PHE A 62 20.32 -4.30 -7.60
N LEU A 63 19.60 -5.14 -6.85
CA LEU A 63 20.12 -6.29 -6.10
C LEU A 63 19.86 -7.57 -6.88
#